data_AF-A0A846EC71-F1
#
_entry.id   AF-A0A846EC71-F1
#
_cell.length_a   1.000
_cell.length_b   1.000
_cell.length_c   1.000
_cell.angle_alpha   90.00
_cell.angle_beta   90.00
_cell.angle_gamma   90.00
#
_symmetry.space_group_name_H-M   'P 1'
#
loop_
_entity.id
_entity.type
_entity.pdbx_description
1 polymer ?
#
loop_
_entity_poly.entity_id
_entity_poly.type
_entity_poly.pdbx_seq_one_letter_code
_entity_poly.pdbx_strand_id
1 'polypeptide(L)'
;MIAQTENKIYTPEEYLELEIASELRNEYRNGEIIPMTGGTPEHNRISGNLYIALSIALKRKAYEVFHVDQRLWIPAASIYTYPDVMVSSKPLTLQPGRKDTIVNPCFIAEVLSKST
;
A
#
# COMPACT_ATOMS: atom_id res chain seq x y z
N MET A 1 32.35 -9.55 -7.26
CA MET A 1 31.40 -10.64 -7.48
C MET A 1 30.02 -10.07 -7.24
N ILE A 2 29.20 -9.95 -8.29
CA ILE A 2 27.82 -9.49 -8.14
C ILE A 2 27.06 -10.74 -7.72
N ALA A 3 26.58 -10.78 -6.47
CA ALA A 3 25.76 -11.89 -6.00
C ALA A 3 24.47 -11.89 -6.82
N GLN A 4 24.32 -12.90 -7.66
CA GLN A 4 23.09 -13.17 -8.38
C GLN A 4 22.15 -13.79 -7.34
N THR A 5 21.28 -12.98 -6.75
CA THR A 5 20.27 -13.46 -5.82
C THR A 5 19.32 -14.35 -6.62
N GLU A 6 19.21 -15.63 -6.26
CA GLU A 6 18.11 -16.45 -6.76
C GLU A 6 16.80 -15.70 -6.48
N ASN A 7 15.98 -15.47 -7.52
CA ASN A 7 14.68 -14.84 -7.36
C ASN A 7 13.78 -15.81 -6.59
N LYS A 8 13.87 -15.74 -5.26
CA LYS A 8 12.99 -16.49 -4.37
C LYS A 8 11.57 -15.96 -4.56
N ILE A 9 10.67 -16.85 -4.96
CA ILE A 9 9.25 -16.57 -5.09
C ILE A 9 8.61 -16.84 -3.74
N TYR A 10 7.97 -15.84 -3.16
CA TYR A 10 7.27 -15.92 -1.87
C TYR A 10 5.77 -16.11 -2.08
N THR A 11 5.15 -16.87 -1.20
CA THR A 11 3.69 -16.88 -1.06
C THR A 11 3.21 -15.60 -0.35
N PRO A 12 1.94 -15.20 -0.54
CA PRO A 12 1.31 -14.13 0.24
C PRO A 12 1.48 -14.30 1.76
N GLU A 13 1.37 -15.53 2.26
CA GLU A 13 1.49 -15.87 3.67
C GLU A 13 2.91 -15.68 4.18
N GLU A 14 3.92 -16.19 3.45
CA GLU A 14 5.33 -15.97 3.78
C GLU A 14 5.70 -14.48 3.77
N TYR A 15 5.17 -13.71 2.80
CA TYR A 15 5.34 -12.26 2.78
C TYR A 15 4.79 -11.62 4.07
N LEU A 16 3.59 -11.99 4.50
CA LEU A 16 2.98 -11.41 5.70
C LEU A 16 3.77 -11.74 6.97
N GLU A 17 4.33 -12.94 7.08
CA GLU A 17 5.19 -13.32 8.21
C GLU A 17 6.48 -12.49 8.24
N LEU A 18 7.11 -12.30 7.08
CA LEU A 18 8.29 -11.46 6.93
C LEU A 18 7.98 -9.99 7.21
N GLU A 19 6.86 -9.49 6.72
CA GLU A 19 6.43 -8.10 6.91
C GLU A 19 6.15 -7.79 8.39
N ILE A 20 5.63 -8.75 9.17
CA ILE A 20 5.45 -8.60 10.63
C ILE A 20 6.79 -8.48 11.37
N ALA A 21 7.81 -9.20 10.91
CA ALA A 21 9.14 -9.20 11.53
C ALA A 21 10.04 -8.04 11.04
N SER A 22 9.66 -7.34 9.99
CA SER A 22 10.46 -6.31 9.35
C SER A 22 10.34 -4.95 10.06
N GLU A 23 11.48 -4.24 10.16
CA GLU A 23 11.51 -2.84 10.61
C GLU A 23 11.11 -1.86 9.49
N LEU A 24 11.20 -2.31 8.24
CA LEU A 24 10.85 -1.55 7.05
C LEU A 24 9.60 -2.14 6.40
N ARG A 25 8.79 -1.30 5.76
CA ARG A 25 7.66 -1.77 4.95
C ARG A 25 8.13 -2.30 3.61
N ASN A 26 7.48 -3.35 3.14
CA ASN A 26 7.74 -3.92 1.83
C ASN A 26 6.43 -4.13 1.08
N GLU A 27 6.48 -3.95 -0.23
CA GLU A 27 5.42 -4.38 -1.11
C GLU A 27 5.62 -5.85 -1.51
N TYR A 28 4.50 -6.50 -1.82
CA TYR A 28 4.49 -7.81 -2.44
C TYR A 28 3.88 -7.68 -3.83
N ARG A 29 4.58 -8.17 -4.86
CA ARG A 29 4.07 -8.18 -6.23
C ARG A 29 4.35 -9.53 -6.87
N ASN A 30 3.32 -10.36 -7.04
CA ASN A 30 3.41 -11.66 -7.74
C ASN A 30 4.56 -12.56 -7.26
N GLY A 31 4.83 -12.58 -5.96
CA GLY A 31 5.89 -13.40 -5.38
C GLY A 31 7.19 -12.69 -5.09
N GLU A 32 7.35 -11.43 -5.51
CA GLU A 32 8.51 -10.61 -5.19
C GLU A 32 8.23 -9.72 -3.99
N ILE A 33 9.20 -9.58 -3.09
CA ILE A 33 9.17 -8.64 -1.97
C ILE A 33 10.05 -7.43 -2.34
N ILE A 34 9.45 -6.26 -2.39
CA ILE A 34 10.08 -5.02 -2.85
C ILE A 34 10.13 -4.04 -1.67
N PRO A 35 11.32 -3.66 -1.19
CA PRO A 35 11.44 -2.69 -0.11
C PRO A 35 10.83 -1.35 -0.51
N MET A 36 9.99 -0.79 0.34
CA MET A 36 9.52 0.58 0.14
C MET A 36 10.66 1.55 0.44
N THR A 37 10.88 2.50 -0.45
CA THR A 37 11.73 3.65 -0.18
C THR A 37 10.94 4.71 0.59
N GLY A 38 11.62 5.43 1.47
CA GLY A 38 11.00 6.54 2.19
C GLY A 38 10.64 7.69 1.25
N GLY A 39 9.55 8.41 1.55
CA GLY A 39 9.11 9.57 0.78
C GLY A 39 10.00 10.80 1.00
N THR A 40 10.17 11.63 -0.04
CA THR A 40 10.79 12.96 0.08
C THR A 40 9.80 13.98 0.64
N PRO A 41 10.27 15.13 1.17
CA PRO A 41 9.36 16.20 1.60
C PRO A 41 8.39 16.65 0.51
N GLU A 42 8.84 16.77 -0.74
CA GLU A 42 8.02 17.15 -1.88
C GLU A 42 6.96 16.09 -2.20
N HIS A 43 7.34 14.81 -2.17
CA HIS A 43 6.44 13.69 -2.37
C HIS A 43 5.32 13.69 -1.33
N ASN A 44 5.70 13.80 -0.04
CA ASN A 44 4.76 13.85 1.07
C ASN A 44 3.82 15.07 1.00
N ARG A 45 4.31 16.21 0.51
CA ARG A 45 3.49 17.41 0.31
C ARG A 45 2.44 17.20 -0.79
N ILE A 46 2.80 16.55 -1.89
CA ILE A 46 1.87 16.30 -3.00
C ILE A 46 0.81 15.27 -2.58
N SER A 47 1.22 14.13 -2.02
CA SER A 47 0.27 13.10 -1.57
C SER A 47 -0.63 13.61 -0.44
N GLY A 48 -0.08 14.38 0.50
CA GLY A 48 -0.84 15.02 1.58
C GLY A 48 -1.89 16.02 1.08
N ASN A 49 -1.55 16.84 0.07
CA ASN A 49 -2.52 17.77 -0.54
C ASN A 49 -3.68 17.02 -1.21
N LEU A 50 -3.39 15.92 -1.91
CA LEU A 50 -4.41 15.08 -2.54
C LEU A 50 -5.32 14.42 -1.49
N TYR A 51 -4.73 13.88 -0.42
CA TYR A 51 -5.47 13.33 0.72
C TYR A 51 -6.44 14.36 1.32
N ILE A 52 -5.98 15.59 1.58
CA ILE A 52 -6.81 16.67 2.13
C ILE A 52 -7.96 17.00 1.16
N ALA A 53 -7.65 17.19 -0.13
CA ALA A 53 -8.66 17.52 -1.14
C ALA A 53 -9.76 16.46 -1.24
N LEU A 54 -9.38 15.18 -1.29
CA LEU A 54 -10.34 14.06 -1.33
C LEU A 54 -11.14 13.96 -0.03
N SER A 55 -10.50 14.12 1.12
CA SER A 55 -11.16 14.08 2.44
C SER A 55 -12.24 15.17 2.56
N ILE A 56 -11.97 16.37 2.05
CA ILE A 56 -12.95 17.46 1.99
C ILE A 56 -14.07 17.13 0.99
N ALA A 57 -13.73 16.71 -0.23
CA ALA A 57 -14.72 16.45 -1.29
C ALA A 57 -15.65 15.26 -0.99
N LEU A 58 -15.17 14.27 -0.24
CA LEU A 58 -15.91 13.07 0.14
C LEU A 58 -16.50 13.14 1.55
N LYS A 59 -16.35 14.29 2.23
CA LYS A 59 -16.89 14.51 3.57
C LYS A 59 -18.39 14.18 3.62
N ARG A 60 -18.80 13.39 4.61
CA ARG A 60 -20.19 12.88 4.82
C ARG A 60 -20.71 11.91 3.75
N LYS A 61 -19.89 11.46 2.81
CA LYS A 61 -20.23 10.36 1.90
C LYS A 61 -19.81 9.02 2.52
N ALA A 62 -20.29 7.92 1.95
CA ALA A 62 -19.96 6.56 2.38
C ALA A 62 -18.56 6.10 1.89
N TYR A 63 -17.55 6.94 2.10
CA TYR A 63 -16.16 6.68 1.74
C TYR A 63 -15.22 7.01 2.90
N GLU A 64 -14.06 6.35 2.91
CA GLU A 64 -12.92 6.64 3.78
C GLU A 64 -11.68 6.88 2.92
N VAL A 65 -10.88 7.87 3.29
CA VAL A 65 -9.63 8.21 2.58
C VAL A 65 -8.45 7.87 3.49
N PHE A 66 -7.44 7.23 2.93
CA PHE A 66 -6.21 6.82 3.62
C PHE A 66 -4.99 7.45 2.96
N HIS A 67 -3.92 7.60 3.74
CA HIS A 67 -2.66 8.21 3.32
C HIS A 67 -1.47 7.36 3.80
N VAL A 68 -0.57 7.02 2.87
CA VAL A 68 0.79 6.44 2.97
C VAL A 68 1.01 5.15 3.79
N ASP A 69 0.29 4.92 4.89
CA ASP A 69 0.62 3.84 5.85
C ASP A 69 -0.43 2.72 5.92
N GLN A 70 -1.48 2.80 5.10
CA GLN A 70 -2.54 1.80 5.10
C GLN A 70 -2.24 0.68 4.11
N ARG A 71 -2.03 -0.54 4.61
CA ARG A 71 -1.84 -1.70 3.73
C ARG A 71 -3.11 -2.03 2.96
N LEU A 72 -2.92 -2.29 1.68
CA LEU A 72 -3.93 -2.77 0.75
C LEU A 72 -3.54 -4.15 0.23
N TRP A 73 -4.52 -5.06 0.17
CA TRP A 73 -4.41 -6.32 -0.53
C TRP A 73 -5.33 -6.32 -1.76
N ILE A 74 -4.76 -6.64 -2.93
CA ILE A 74 -5.47 -6.76 -4.20
C ILE A 74 -5.35 -8.22 -4.68
N PRO A 75 -6.25 -9.13 -4.24
CA PRO A 75 -6.14 -10.55 -4.54
C PRO A 75 -6.10 -10.86 -6.04
N ALA A 76 -6.89 -10.13 -6.83
CA ALA A 76 -6.97 -10.34 -8.28
C ALA A 76 -5.65 -10.04 -9.02
N ALA A 77 -4.78 -9.23 -8.44
CA ALA A 77 -3.47 -8.88 -8.99
C ALA A 77 -2.31 -9.53 -8.21
N SER A 78 -2.61 -10.25 -7.12
CA SER A 78 -1.62 -10.78 -6.19
C SER A 78 -0.63 -9.72 -5.69
N ILE A 79 -1.16 -8.57 -5.23
CA ILE A 79 -0.37 -7.41 -4.76
C ILE A 79 -0.75 -7.00 -3.34
N TYR A 80 0.25 -6.97 -2.44
CA TYR A 80 0.20 -6.13 -1.23
C TYR A 80 1.00 -4.85 -1.47
N THR A 81 0.39 -3.71 -1.17
CA THR A 81 1.01 -2.40 -1.39
C THR A 81 0.54 -1.42 -0.31
N TYR A 82 1.20 -0.27 -0.26
CA TYR A 82 0.86 0.85 0.61
C TYR A 82 0.75 2.10 -0.27
N PRO A 83 -0.42 2.34 -0.87
CA PRO A 83 -0.56 3.46 -1.78
C PRO A 83 -0.39 4.80 -1.09
N ASP A 84 0.10 5.80 -1.82
CA ASP A 84 0.20 7.16 -1.31
C ASP A 84 -1.15 7.70 -0.84
N VAL A 85 -2.18 7.51 -1.67
CA VAL A 85 -3.56 7.85 -1.33
C VAL A 85 -4.50 6.76 -1.83
N MET A 86 -5.38 6.31 -0.94
CA MET A 86 -6.40 5.32 -1.25
C MET A 86 -7.77 5.82 -0.77
N VAL A 87 -8.81 5.55 -1.55
CA VAL A 87 -10.20 5.66 -1.10
C VAL A 87 -10.83 4.28 -1.07
N SER A 88 -11.51 3.98 0.02
CA SER A 88 -12.32 2.78 0.18
C SER A 88 -13.78 3.15 0.44
N SER A 89 -14.69 2.29 0.01
CA SER A 89 -16.12 2.40 0.32
C SER A 89 -16.39 1.97 1.77
N LYS A 90 -17.40 2.59 2.39
CA LYS A 90 -17.91 2.19 3.72
C LYS A 90 -19.04 1.16 3.55
N PRO A 91 -19.09 0.09 4.38
CA PRO A 91 -18.11 -0.26 5.42
C PRO A 91 -16.80 -0.77 4.82
N LEU A 92 -15.70 -0.57 5.55
CA LEU A 92 -14.41 -1.13 5.17
C LEU A 92 -14.48 -2.65 5.17
N THR A 93 -13.92 -3.27 4.15
CA THR A 93 -13.70 -4.72 4.11
C THR A 93 -12.23 -4.96 4.39
N LEU A 94 -11.98 -5.75 5.44
CA LEU A 94 -10.63 -6.12 5.85
C LEU A 94 -10.33 -7.55 5.42
N GLN A 95 -9.05 -7.84 5.17
CA GLN A 95 -8.61 -9.21 4.95
C GLN A 95 -8.97 -10.09 6.17
N PRO A 96 -9.54 -11.29 5.99
CA PRO A 96 -9.85 -12.20 7.09
C PRO A 96 -8.65 -12.45 8.01
N GLY A 97 -8.89 -12.42 9.31
CA GLY A 97 -7.84 -12.59 10.32
C GLY A 97 -6.96 -11.36 10.54
N ARG A 98 -7.17 -10.26 9.82
CA ARG A 98 -6.38 -9.02 9.94
C ARG A 98 -7.26 -7.81 10.29
N LYS A 99 -6.65 -6.83 10.96
CA LYS A 99 -7.28 -5.55 11.33
C LYS A 99 -6.68 -4.34 10.62
N ASP A 100 -5.62 -4.56 9.85
CA ASP A 100 -4.71 -3.55 9.32
C ASP A 100 -4.65 -3.56 7.78
N THR A 101 -5.44 -4.41 7.12
CA THR A 101 -5.32 -4.67 5.68
C THR A 101 -6.67 -4.56 5.01
N ILE A 102 -6.82 -3.57 4.15
CA ILE A 102 -8.05 -3.30 3.40
C ILE A 102 -8.05 -4.13 2.11
N VAL A 103 -9.24 -4.54 1.65
CA VAL A 103 -9.40 -5.31 0.39
C VAL A 103 -10.42 -4.71 -0.58
N ASN A 104 -11.09 -3.61 -0.22
CA ASN A 104 -12.14 -2.97 -1.03
C ASN A 104 -11.81 -1.53 -1.49
N PRO A 105 -10.64 -1.26 -2.10
CA PRO A 105 -10.35 0.06 -2.64
C PRO A 105 -11.30 0.38 -3.80
N CYS A 106 -11.66 1.64 -3.96
CA CYS A 106 -12.37 2.13 -5.14
C CYS A 106 -11.58 3.20 -5.92
N PHE A 107 -10.51 3.72 -5.32
CA PHE A 107 -9.58 4.66 -5.96
C PHE A 107 -8.20 4.53 -5.31
N ILE A 108 -7.16 4.62 -6.12
CA ILE A 108 -5.75 4.61 -5.72
C ILE A 108 -5.03 5.69 -6.51
N ALA A 109 -4.12 6.42 -5.88
CA ALA A 109 -3.23 7.37 -6.53
C ALA A 109 -1.82 7.27 -5.95
N GLU A 110 -0.82 7.37 -6.82
CA GLU A 110 0.61 7.38 -6.50
C GLU A 110 1.26 8.67 -7.00
N VAL A 111 2.20 9.21 -6.24
CA VAL A 111 3.03 10.35 -6.62
C VAL A 111 4.35 9.82 -7.18
N LEU A 112 4.56 10.03 -8.47
CA LEU A 112 5.79 9.57 -9.11
C LEU A 112 7.03 10.31 -8.57
N SER A 113 8.12 9.55 -8.40
CA SER A 113 9.43 10.05 -8.02
C SER A 113 10.45 9.65 -9.10
N LYS A 114 11.67 10.19 -9.09
CA LYS A 114 12.69 9.75 -10.08
C LYS A 114 13.08 8.27 -9.94
N SER A 115 12.85 7.69 -8.77
CA SER A 115 13.11 6.28 -8.45
C SER A 115 11.90 5.38 -8.69
N THR A 116 10.79 5.91 -9.19
CA THR A 116 9.50 5.21 -9.34
C THR A 116 8.92 5.41 -10.73
#